data_AF-A0AAV2QZJ3-F1
#
_entry.id   AF-A0AAV2QZJ3-F1
#
_cell.length_a   1.000
_cell.length_b   1.000
_cell.length_c   1.000
_cell.angle_alpha   90.00
_cell.angle_beta   90.00
_cell.angle_gamma   90.00
#
_symmetry.space_group_name_H-M   'P 1'
#
loop_
_entity.id
_entity.type
_entity.pdbx_description
1 polymer ?
#
loop_
_entity_poly.entity_id
_entity_poly.type
_entity_poly.pdbx_seq_one_letter_code
_entity_poly.pdbx_strand_id
1 'polypeptide(L)'
;CPTGFSHPSWETEEEAWLLLIGRHRSAWDALGDPVATDIMTGGLRLHFRSPPPLSLLPPPRAIPNPSQLPAIRSFLPGLLSRRIIRKIYFPRLLFFSRLFLVGKKGGSLRLVIDLSLLNQFLFIPSFHMESVPLIASGIVDPLWGCTLDLEDAYYHVPVNWFFQMFLAFVIDGQVYVFQYLPFGLSTAPWAFNRVMKPIKSHLHQLAFRVHSFLDDFLFLHSRRDGLEDLTEYALSLFRKLGFRINLKKSFLSPSQTVEYLGVIFHLDSLTLSLPQAKIRSITSLCLDTLALSHRSRRQLESLIGLLNFASSLVPLGRLRLRPLISWMNSHSVPSSRDLPVPLLPPFKSLLEIWSDPTFLSTPVPMTVPTPTIQLMTDASLSGWSGVILPYTVSGTWPLDYSSQSINWLELMAIFLSLSHFLPLIRGKSILVMSDNTTAVACLLNQGTLRSDSLMSLSQSILEFCLLHSITPVPKHLCGALNVLADQGSRPNPVSTEWSLDPSTFQWLSDLAGPFQVDLFATRDNSHLPAFVSPFPDPLAVEINALSLHWDAWDSLYLFPPVALLNQVVPRLCLFPGSGV
;
A
#
# COMPACT_ATOMS: atom_id res chain seq x y z
N CYS A 1 -51.48 -43.28 8.95
CA CYS A 1 -50.30 -42.87 9.74
C CYS A 1 -49.24 -43.95 9.66
N PRO A 2 -48.05 -43.70 9.10
CA PRO A 2 -46.83 -44.33 9.56
C PRO A 2 -46.21 -43.42 10.61
N THR A 3 -46.50 -43.72 11.87
CA THR A 3 -45.79 -43.25 13.06
C THR A 3 -44.45 -43.98 13.13
N GLY A 4 -43.33 -43.27 13.16
CA GLY A 4 -42.03 -43.92 13.37
C GLY A 4 -40.78 -43.16 12.97
N PHE A 5 -40.77 -41.82 13.08
CA PHE A 5 -39.52 -41.08 13.18
C PHE A 5 -39.66 -40.15 14.38
N SER A 6 -39.21 -40.62 15.55
CA SER A 6 -38.94 -39.74 16.68
C SER A 6 -37.80 -38.81 16.26
N HIS A 7 -38.15 -37.62 15.78
CA HIS A 7 -37.15 -36.58 15.54
C HIS A 7 -36.46 -36.26 16.88
N PRO A 8 -35.12 -36.25 16.94
CA PRO A 8 -34.40 -35.95 18.17
C PRO A 8 -34.85 -34.59 18.73
N SER A 9 -34.97 -34.51 20.06
CA SER A 9 -35.20 -33.27 20.78
C SER A 9 -34.10 -32.24 20.46
N TRP A 10 -34.42 -30.95 20.61
CA TRP A 10 -33.47 -29.86 20.30
C TRP A 10 -32.15 -29.97 21.09
N GLU A 11 -32.22 -30.42 22.34
CA GLU A 11 -31.05 -30.65 23.21
C GLU A 11 -30.15 -31.75 22.65
N THR A 12 -30.72 -32.84 22.14
CA THR A 12 -29.93 -33.94 21.57
C THR A 12 -29.31 -33.57 20.22
N GLU A 13 -29.92 -32.67 19.44
CA GLU A 13 -29.28 -32.13 18.25
C GLU A 13 -28.14 -31.13 18.57
N GLU A 14 -28.28 -30.34 19.65
CA GLU A 14 -27.24 -29.43 20.13
C GLU A 14 -26.01 -30.19 20.61
N GLU A 15 -26.20 -31.22 21.42
CA GLU A 15 -25.12 -32.09 21.90
C GLU A 15 -24.40 -32.77 20.73
N ALA A 16 -25.14 -33.31 19.76
CA ALA A 16 -24.57 -33.90 18.55
C ALA A 16 -23.76 -32.88 17.72
N TRP A 17 -24.23 -31.63 17.64
CA TRP A 17 -23.50 -30.56 17.00
C TRP A 17 -22.19 -30.22 17.72
N LEU A 18 -22.23 -30.04 19.04
CA LEU A 18 -21.05 -29.74 19.86
C LEU A 18 -20.00 -30.87 19.79
N LEU A 19 -20.43 -32.13 19.83
CA LEU A 19 -19.54 -33.28 19.63
C LEU A 19 -18.89 -33.27 18.25
N LEU A 20 -19.65 -32.92 17.20
CA LEU A 20 -19.14 -32.87 15.83
C LEU A 20 -18.04 -31.82 15.67
N ILE A 21 -18.25 -30.60 16.14
CA ILE A 21 -17.28 -29.51 16.00
C ILE A 21 -16.13 -29.64 17.01
N GLY A 22 -16.37 -30.29 18.15
CA GLY A 22 -15.37 -30.56 19.19
C GLY A 22 -14.33 -31.63 18.83
N ARG A 23 -14.51 -32.39 17.75
CA ARG A 23 -13.63 -33.52 17.38
C ARG A 23 -12.16 -33.14 17.15
N HIS A 24 -11.88 -31.88 16.82
CA HIS A 24 -10.52 -31.37 16.61
C HIS A 24 -9.99 -30.54 17.79
N ARG A 25 -10.69 -30.53 18.93
CA ARG A 25 -10.38 -29.66 20.08
C ARG A 25 -8.95 -29.81 20.56
N SER A 26 -8.43 -31.03 20.70
CA SER A 26 -7.04 -31.27 21.14
C SER A 26 -6.00 -30.63 20.22
N ALA A 27 -6.22 -30.62 18.91
CA ALA A 27 -5.33 -29.98 17.95
C ALA A 27 -5.39 -28.44 18.04
N TRP A 28 -6.57 -27.88 18.32
CA TRP A 28 -6.75 -26.45 18.54
C TRP A 28 -6.16 -25.98 19.87
N ASP A 29 -6.38 -26.74 20.95
CA ASP A 29 -5.80 -26.48 22.28
C ASP A 29 -4.26 -26.42 22.20
N ALA A 30 -3.65 -27.30 21.40
CA ALA A 30 -2.20 -27.32 21.18
C ALA A 30 -1.65 -26.04 20.54
N LEU A 31 -2.47 -25.24 19.86
CA LEU A 31 -2.07 -23.93 19.32
C LEU A 31 -2.10 -22.80 20.37
N GLY A 32 -2.67 -23.05 21.56
CA GLY A 32 -2.62 -22.11 22.69
C GLY A 32 -3.47 -20.84 22.55
N ASP A 33 -4.46 -20.80 21.64
CA ASP A 33 -5.35 -19.64 21.47
C ASP A 33 -6.79 -19.98 21.89
N PRO A 34 -7.25 -19.54 23.07
CA PRO A 34 -8.54 -19.93 23.61
C PRO A 34 -9.71 -19.38 22.80
N VAL A 35 -9.54 -18.21 22.15
CA VAL A 35 -10.62 -17.57 21.36
C VAL A 35 -10.83 -18.34 20.06
N ALA A 36 -9.76 -18.65 19.33
CA ALA A 36 -9.85 -19.43 18.10
C ALA A 36 -10.38 -20.85 18.40
N THR A 37 -9.92 -21.44 19.49
CA THR A 37 -10.40 -22.74 19.97
C THR A 37 -11.89 -22.70 20.27
N ASP A 38 -12.39 -21.73 21.05
CA ASP A 38 -13.83 -21.58 21.35
C ASP A 38 -14.66 -21.42 20.07
N ILE A 39 -14.20 -20.60 19.12
CA ILE A 39 -14.87 -20.45 17.82
C ILE A 39 -14.96 -21.79 17.09
N MET A 40 -13.87 -22.54 17.02
CA MET A 40 -13.80 -23.77 16.21
C MET A 40 -14.47 -24.98 16.87
N THR A 41 -14.64 -24.96 18.19
CA THR A 41 -15.12 -26.11 18.97
C THR A 41 -16.43 -25.85 19.72
N GLY A 42 -16.87 -24.60 19.81
CA GLY A 42 -18.16 -24.16 20.36
C GLY A 42 -19.00 -23.32 19.37
N GLY A 43 -18.41 -22.96 18.22
CA GLY A 43 -19.03 -22.18 17.18
C GLY A 43 -18.93 -20.67 17.41
N LEU A 44 -18.86 -19.91 16.31
CA LEU A 44 -18.87 -18.45 16.34
C LEU A 44 -20.18 -17.94 16.93
N ARG A 45 -20.08 -17.12 17.99
CA ARG A 45 -21.20 -16.32 18.52
C ARG A 45 -21.30 -15.00 17.77
N LEU A 46 -22.53 -14.57 17.43
CA LEU A 46 -22.74 -13.30 16.74
C LEU A 46 -23.00 -12.20 17.77
N HIS A 47 -22.24 -11.13 17.71
CA HIS A 47 -22.43 -9.97 18.60
C HIS A 47 -23.34 -8.96 17.93
N PHE A 48 -24.51 -8.71 18.53
CA PHE A 48 -25.50 -7.77 18.02
C PHE A 48 -25.50 -6.46 18.82
N ARG A 49 -25.62 -5.33 18.12
CA ARG A 49 -25.86 -3.99 18.69
C ARG A 49 -27.30 -3.85 19.21
N SER A 50 -28.22 -4.54 18.57
CA SER A 50 -29.64 -4.63 18.93
C SER A 50 -30.22 -5.96 18.45
N PRO A 51 -31.26 -6.50 19.10
CA PRO A 51 -31.80 -7.81 18.76
C PRO A 51 -32.42 -7.80 17.35
N PRO A 52 -32.00 -8.70 16.43
CA PRO A 52 -32.63 -8.83 15.12
C PRO A 52 -34.06 -9.36 15.24
N PRO A 53 -35.01 -8.87 14.43
CA PRO A 53 -36.39 -9.37 14.44
C PRO A 53 -36.45 -10.80 13.90
N LEU A 54 -37.15 -11.69 14.61
CA LEU A 54 -37.39 -13.07 14.19
C LEU A 54 -38.86 -13.24 13.76
N SER A 55 -39.11 -14.15 12.82
CA SER A 55 -40.45 -14.49 12.36
C SER A 55 -40.68 -16.01 12.29
N LEU A 56 -41.94 -16.43 12.38
CA LEU A 56 -42.34 -17.84 12.20
C LEU A 56 -42.44 -18.23 10.72
N LEU A 57 -42.72 -17.26 9.85
CA LEU A 57 -42.90 -17.44 8.42
C LEU A 57 -41.87 -16.61 7.63
N PRO A 58 -41.42 -17.10 6.46
CA PRO A 58 -40.52 -16.35 5.61
C PRO A 58 -41.23 -15.11 5.02
N PRO A 59 -40.69 -13.89 5.20
CA PRO A 59 -41.22 -12.70 4.57
C PRO A 59 -40.94 -12.72 3.05
N PRO A 60 -41.68 -11.95 2.22
CA PRO A 60 -41.48 -11.92 0.76
C PRO A 60 -40.03 -11.64 0.33
N ARG A 61 -39.31 -10.80 1.08
CA ARG A 61 -37.89 -10.48 0.83
C ARG A 61 -36.94 -11.67 0.95
N ALA A 62 -37.34 -12.75 1.60
CA ALA A 62 -36.53 -13.95 1.79
C ALA A 62 -36.68 -14.96 0.65
N ILE A 63 -37.57 -14.71 -0.30
CA ILE A 63 -37.78 -15.59 -1.45
C ILE A 63 -36.73 -15.29 -2.53
N PRO A 64 -35.97 -16.28 -3.01
CA PRO A 64 -35.01 -16.11 -4.10
C PRO A 64 -35.69 -15.69 -5.41
N ASN A 65 -34.90 -15.14 -6.33
CA ASN A 65 -35.38 -14.86 -7.68
C ASN A 65 -35.76 -16.18 -8.40
N PRO A 66 -36.98 -16.31 -8.95
CA PRO A 66 -37.42 -17.52 -9.64
C PRO A 66 -36.47 -18.00 -10.74
N SER A 67 -35.81 -17.09 -11.46
CA SER A 67 -34.86 -17.45 -12.53
C SER A 67 -33.61 -18.17 -12.01
N GLN A 68 -33.22 -17.93 -10.76
CA GLN A 68 -32.05 -18.55 -10.13
C GLN A 68 -32.40 -19.84 -9.37
N LEU A 69 -33.68 -20.11 -9.09
CA LEU A 69 -34.10 -21.25 -8.26
C LEU A 69 -33.57 -22.60 -8.76
N PRO A 70 -33.63 -22.96 -10.07
CA PRO A 70 -33.10 -24.25 -10.53
C PRO A 70 -31.60 -24.41 -10.22
N ALA A 71 -30.83 -23.35 -10.43
CA ALA A 71 -29.41 -23.34 -10.16
C ALA A 71 -29.11 -23.34 -8.65
N ILE A 72 -29.93 -22.68 -7.81
CA ILE A 72 -29.78 -22.74 -6.34
C ILE A 72 -30.08 -24.15 -5.83
N ARG A 73 -31.12 -24.81 -6.35
CA ARG A 73 -31.51 -26.17 -5.95
C ARG A 73 -30.37 -27.18 -6.15
N SER A 74 -29.57 -27.05 -7.20
CA SER A 74 -28.46 -27.97 -7.46
C SER A 74 -27.35 -27.93 -6.40
N PHE A 75 -27.22 -26.83 -5.63
CA PHE A 75 -26.25 -26.75 -4.53
C PHE A 75 -26.72 -27.49 -3.26
N LEU A 76 -28.03 -27.64 -3.05
CA LEU A 76 -28.57 -28.12 -1.77
C LEU A 76 -28.08 -29.53 -1.38
N PRO A 77 -28.03 -30.54 -2.28
CA PRO A 77 -27.53 -31.87 -1.91
C PRO A 77 -26.07 -31.85 -1.44
N GLY A 78 -25.22 -31.04 -2.08
CA GLY A 78 -23.83 -30.87 -1.70
C GLY A 78 -23.65 -30.21 -0.32
N LEU A 79 -24.47 -29.20 -0.02
CA LEU A 79 -24.44 -28.53 1.28
C LEU A 79 -24.99 -29.42 2.41
N LEU A 80 -26.05 -30.19 2.14
CA LEU A 80 -26.63 -31.13 3.11
C LEU A 80 -25.68 -32.30 3.42
N SER A 81 -25.10 -32.93 2.40
CA SER A 81 -24.16 -34.04 2.58
C SER A 81 -22.91 -33.64 3.38
N ARG A 82 -22.42 -32.40 3.17
CA ARG A 82 -21.31 -31.81 3.95
C ARG A 82 -21.75 -31.25 5.31
N ARG A 83 -23.03 -31.34 5.66
CA ARG A 83 -23.64 -30.76 6.87
C ARG A 83 -23.41 -29.24 7.01
N ILE A 84 -23.24 -28.52 5.90
CA ILE A 84 -23.10 -27.06 5.92
C ILE A 84 -24.44 -26.40 6.29
N ILE A 85 -25.54 -27.00 5.84
CA ILE A 85 -26.91 -26.60 6.16
C ILE A 85 -27.67 -27.78 6.78
N ARG A 86 -28.74 -27.49 7.51
CA ARG A 86 -29.72 -28.49 7.99
C ARG A 86 -31.15 -28.05 7.71
N LYS A 87 -32.06 -29.02 7.59
CA LYS A 87 -33.50 -28.79 7.49
C LYS A 87 -34.10 -28.49 8.85
N ILE A 88 -35.09 -27.60 8.88
CA ILE A 88 -35.93 -27.34 10.06
C ILE A 88 -37.33 -27.88 9.77
N TYR A 89 -37.87 -28.67 10.69
CA TYR A 89 -39.15 -29.38 10.53
C TYR A 89 -40.30 -28.82 11.37
N PHE A 90 -39.98 -28.01 12.39
CA PHE A 90 -40.97 -27.46 13.31
C PHE A 90 -40.97 -25.93 13.26
N PRO A 91 -42.13 -25.26 13.49
CA PRO A 91 -42.21 -23.81 13.56
C PRO A 91 -41.23 -23.24 14.58
N ARG A 92 -40.40 -22.29 14.15
CA ARG A 92 -39.40 -21.62 14.98
C ARG A 92 -39.29 -20.16 14.61
N LEU A 93 -38.98 -19.32 15.58
CA LEU A 93 -38.61 -17.93 15.35
C LEU A 93 -37.22 -17.90 14.70
N LEU A 94 -37.16 -17.44 13.45
CA LEU A 94 -35.96 -17.42 12.63
C LEU A 94 -35.78 -16.06 11.94
N PHE A 95 -34.54 -15.72 11.59
CA PHE A 95 -34.25 -14.61 10.70
C PHE A 95 -34.11 -15.14 9.27
N PHE A 96 -35.11 -14.90 8.43
CA PHE A 96 -35.10 -15.36 7.05
C PHE A 96 -34.40 -14.38 6.11
N SER A 97 -33.56 -14.93 5.24
CA SER A 97 -32.82 -14.21 4.22
C SER A 97 -32.87 -14.96 2.89
N ARG A 98 -32.78 -14.23 1.76
CA ARG A 98 -32.83 -14.83 0.42
C ARG A 98 -31.48 -15.41 0.02
N LEU A 99 -31.50 -16.51 -0.72
CA LEU A 99 -30.34 -17.01 -1.43
C LEU A 99 -30.26 -16.41 -2.83
N PHE A 100 -29.03 -16.19 -3.31
CA PHE A 100 -28.75 -15.76 -4.66
C PHE A 100 -27.38 -16.28 -5.14
N LEU A 101 -27.14 -16.21 -6.44
CA LEU A 101 -25.91 -16.69 -7.06
C LEU A 101 -25.05 -15.52 -7.56
N VAL A 102 -23.74 -15.64 -7.34
CA VAL A 102 -22.72 -14.72 -7.84
C VAL A 102 -21.71 -15.50 -8.68
N GLY A 103 -21.26 -14.93 -9.80
CA GLY A 103 -20.22 -15.55 -10.64
C GLY A 103 -18.84 -15.55 -9.95
N LYS A 104 -18.13 -16.68 -10.01
CA LYS A 104 -16.69 -16.79 -9.71
C LYS A 104 -15.87 -16.56 -10.98
N LYS A 105 -14.58 -16.23 -10.79
CA LYS A 105 -13.59 -16.33 -11.87
C LYS A 105 -13.56 -17.78 -12.37
N GLY A 106 -13.67 -17.97 -13.69
CA GLY A 106 -13.75 -19.29 -14.33
C GLY A 106 -15.18 -19.81 -14.58
N GLY A 107 -16.22 -18.98 -14.41
CA GLY A 107 -17.60 -19.29 -14.84
C GLY A 107 -18.43 -20.13 -13.86
N SER A 108 -17.81 -20.67 -12.80
CA SER A 108 -18.55 -21.35 -11.72
C SER A 108 -19.37 -20.36 -10.88
N LEU A 109 -20.46 -20.82 -10.26
CA LEU A 109 -21.33 -19.98 -9.42
C LEU A 109 -21.01 -20.17 -7.92
N ARG A 110 -21.17 -19.10 -7.15
CA ARG A 110 -21.08 -19.09 -5.67
C ARG A 110 -22.47 -18.82 -5.11
N LEU A 111 -22.93 -19.71 -4.23
CA LEU A 111 -24.14 -19.48 -3.45
C LEU A 111 -23.86 -18.49 -2.32
N VAL A 112 -24.69 -17.45 -2.23
CA VAL A 112 -24.58 -16.37 -1.24
C VAL A 112 -25.95 -16.18 -0.60
N ILE A 113 -25.97 -15.89 0.71
CA ILE A 113 -27.17 -15.51 1.45
C ILE A 113 -27.16 -13.99 1.66
N ASP A 114 -28.26 -13.32 1.31
CA ASP A 114 -28.37 -11.88 1.44
C ASP A 114 -28.65 -11.49 2.89
N LEU A 115 -27.56 -11.29 3.63
CA LEU A 115 -27.59 -10.87 5.04
C LEU A 115 -27.47 -9.36 5.19
N SER A 116 -27.68 -8.57 4.13
CA SER A 116 -27.56 -7.11 4.18
C SER A 116 -28.40 -6.47 5.31
N LEU A 117 -29.59 -7.00 5.59
CA LEU A 117 -30.43 -6.56 6.71
C LEU A 117 -29.90 -7.05 8.05
N LEU A 118 -29.50 -8.32 8.18
CA LEU A 118 -28.94 -8.85 9.43
C LEU A 118 -27.67 -8.10 9.83
N ASN A 119 -26.84 -7.75 8.84
CA ASN A 119 -25.57 -7.06 9.03
C ASN A 119 -25.75 -5.67 9.67
N GLN A 120 -26.93 -5.04 9.58
CA GLN A 120 -27.21 -3.76 10.25
C GLN A 120 -27.30 -3.89 11.78
N PHE A 121 -27.64 -5.08 12.27
CA PHE A 121 -27.72 -5.38 13.70
C PHE A 121 -26.37 -5.82 14.28
N LEU A 122 -25.39 -6.19 13.45
CA LEU A 122 -24.13 -6.76 13.92
C LEU A 122 -23.15 -5.68 14.41
N PHE A 123 -22.44 -6.00 15.48
CA PHE A 123 -21.17 -5.36 15.77
C PHE A 123 -20.09 -6.00 14.90
N ILE A 124 -19.48 -5.22 14.01
CA ILE A 124 -18.42 -5.68 13.11
C ILE A 124 -17.08 -5.17 13.65
N PRO A 125 -16.21 -6.06 14.16
CA PRO A 125 -14.89 -5.65 14.63
C PRO A 125 -14.00 -5.21 13.45
N SER A 126 -13.16 -4.22 13.68
CA SER A 126 -12.09 -3.86 12.75
C SER A 126 -10.95 -4.87 12.81
N PHE A 127 -10.33 -5.15 11.67
CA PHE A 127 -9.11 -5.95 11.58
C PHE A 127 -8.30 -5.54 10.35
N HIS A 128 -7.01 -5.85 10.36
CA HIS A 128 -6.11 -5.57 9.26
C HIS A 128 -5.86 -6.83 8.44
N MET A 129 -5.82 -6.69 7.13
CA MET A 129 -5.43 -7.74 6.18
C MET A 129 -4.07 -7.40 5.59
N GLU A 130 -3.29 -8.44 5.29
CA GLU A 130 -2.00 -8.29 4.61
C GLU A 130 -2.26 -7.86 3.17
N SER A 131 -1.50 -6.86 2.71
CA SER A 131 -1.58 -6.35 1.33
C SER A 131 -0.34 -6.74 0.55
N VAL A 132 -0.44 -6.87 -0.77
CA VAL A 132 0.70 -7.16 -1.65
C VAL A 132 1.88 -6.19 -1.40
N PRO A 133 1.68 -4.86 -1.29
CA PRO A 133 2.78 -3.94 -0.98
C PRO A 133 3.46 -4.24 0.37
N LEU A 134 2.69 -4.59 1.40
CA LEU A 134 3.24 -4.93 2.72
C LEU A 134 4.10 -6.19 2.63
N ILE A 135 3.60 -7.24 1.95
CA ILE A 135 4.32 -8.49 1.74
C ILE A 135 5.62 -8.24 0.97
N ALA A 136 5.52 -7.54 -0.17
CA ALA A 136 6.66 -7.24 -1.04
C ALA A 136 7.75 -6.47 -0.30
N SER A 137 7.38 -5.47 0.52
CA SER A 137 8.34 -4.68 1.30
C SER A 137 9.14 -5.50 2.33
N GLY A 138 8.61 -6.65 2.76
CA GLY A 138 9.30 -7.56 3.68
C GLY A 138 10.30 -8.50 3.00
N ILE A 139 10.23 -8.65 1.67
CA ILE A 139 11.09 -9.56 0.89
C ILE A 139 12.29 -8.76 0.37
N VAL A 140 13.40 -8.84 1.09
CA VAL A 140 14.64 -8.10 0.80
C VAL A 140 15.76 -8.97 0.24
N ASP A 141 15.62 -10.29 0.34
CA ASP A 141 16.56 -11.30 -0.14
C ASP A 141 15.83 -12.32 -1.01
N PRO A 142 16.52 -13.01 -1.94
CA PRO A 142 15.91 -14.08 -2.71
C PRO A 142 15.35 -15.22 -1.85
N LEU A 143 14.11 -15.63 -2.16
CA LEU A 143 13.39 -16.68 -1.43
C LEU A 143 12.81 -17.74 -2.38
N TRP A 144 12.38 -18.85 -1.80
CA TRP A 144 11.47 -19.82 -2.40
C TRP A 144 10.08 -19.62 -1.83
N GLY A 145 9.06 -19.85 -2.66
CA GLY A 145 7.67 -19.79 -2.23
C GLY A 145 6.78 -20.88 -2.81
N CYS A 146 5.66 -21.08 -2.14
CA CYS A 146 4.56 -21.95 -2.57
C CYS A 146 3.23 -21.38 -2.07
N THR A 147 2.10 -21.87 -2.57
CA THR A 147 0.77 -21.41 -2.17
C THR A 147 -0.15 -22.55 -1.80
N LEU A 148 -1.04 -22.27 -0.85
CA LEU A 148 -2.05 -23.21 -0.38
C LEU A 148 -3.42 -22.52 -0.40
N ASP A 149 -4.40 -23.17 -1.03
CA ASP A 149 -5.80 -22.73 -1.12
C ASP A 149 -6.66 -23.66 -0.25
N LEU A 150 -7.56 -23.09 0.55
CA LEU A 150 -8.52 -23.85 1.36
C LEU A 150 -9.87 -24.00 0.64
N GLU A 151 -10.46 -25.19 0.67
CA GLU A 151 -11.73 -25.45 -0.01
C GLU A 151 -12.93 -24.79 0.70
N ASP A 152 -13.59 -23.84 0.05
CA ASP A 152 -14.78 -23.15 0.60
C ASP A 152 -14.56 -22.67 2.03
N ALA A 153 -13.48 -21.92 2.26
CA ALA A 153 -12.90 -21.72 3.58
C ALA A 153 -13.86 -21.30 4.71
N TYR A 154 -14.85 -20.45 4.43
CA TYR A 154 -15.86 -20.06 5.42
C TYR A 154 -16.67 -21.26 5.96
N TYR A 155 -16.92 -22.29 5.15
CA TYR A 155 -17.60 -23.51 5.57
C TYR A 155 -16.77 -24.42 6.48
N HIS A 156 -15.59 -23.99 6.93
CA HIS A 156 -14.85 -24.63 8.01
C HIS A 156 -15.13 -24.02 9.38
N VAL A 157 -15.59 -22.77 9.44
CA VAL A 157 -15.82 -22.07 10.71
C VAL A 157 -17.26 -22.32 11.16
N PRO A 158 -17.49 -23.07 12.25
CA PRO A 158 -18.82 -23.36 12.72
C PRO A 158 -19.49 -22.12 13.31
N VAL A 159 -20.81 -22.05 13.22
CA VAL A 159 -21.64 -21.05 13.91
C VAL A 159 -22.22 -21.69 15.15
N ASN A 160 -22.18 -20.98 16.26
CA ASN A 160 -22.75 -21.47 17.51
C ASN A 160 -24.22 -21.83 17.33
N TRP A 161 -24.63 -22.94 17.95
CA TRP A 161 -25.96 -23.55 17.77
C TRP A 161 -27.11 -22.54 17.86
N PHE A 162 -27.12 -21.72 18.90
CA PHE A 162 -28.15 -20.70 19.13
C PHE A 162 -28.19 -19.68 17.97
N PHE A 163 -27.03 -19.26 17.48
CA PHE A 163 -26.94 -18.22 16.45
C PHE A 163 -27.27 -18.69 15.03
N GLN A 164 -27.39 -19.99 14.79
CA GLN A 164 -27.81 -20.53 13.48
C GLN A 164 -29.21 -20.05 13.09
N MET A 165 -30.07 -19.72 14.07
CA MET A 165 -31.42 -19.19 13.83
C MET A 165 -31.43 -17.88 13.02
N PHE A 166 -30.33 -17.13 13.03
CA PHE A 166 -30.20 -15.88 12.28
C PHE A 166 -29.81 -16.09 10.82
N LEU A 167 -29.49 -17.31 10.42
CA LEU A 167 -28.96 -17.66 9.10
C LEU A 167 -29.92 -18.56 8.32
N ALA A 168 -31.23 -18.32 8.48
CA ALA A 168 -32.27 -19.13 7.88
C ALA A 168 -32.60 -18.69 6.45
N PHE A 169 -32.98 -19.65 5.62
CA PHE A 169 -33.50 -19.41 4.27
C PHE A 169 -34.56 -20.46 3.91
N VAL A 170 -35.33 -20.20 2.86
CA VAL A 170 -36.40 -21.09 2.38
C VAL A 170 -36.20 -21.41 0.91
N ILE A 171 -36.35 -22.69 0.55
CA ILE A 171 -36.41 -23.18 -0.83
C ILE A 171 -37.55 -24.17 -0.92
N ASP A 172 -38.47 -23.96 -1.86
CA ASP A 172 -39.61 -24.86 -2.14
C ASP A 172 -40.45 -25.18 -0.91
N GLY A 173 -40.69 -24.17 -0.06
CA GLY A 173 -41.44 -24.32 1.19
C GLY A 173 -40.66 -25.01 2.33
N GLN A 174 -39.48 -25.58 2.07
CA GLN A 174 -38.63 -26.17 3.09
C GLN A 174 -37.68 -25.13 3.68
N VAL A 175 -37.66 -25.05 5.01
CA VAL A 175 -36.76 -24.16 5.76
C VAL A 175 -35.43 -24.85 6.02
N TYR A 176 -34.35 -24.10 5.85
CA TYR A 176 -32.98 -24.50 6.13
C TYR A 176 -32.28 -23.44 6.98
N VAL A 177 -31.27 -23.86 7.75
CA VAL A 177 -30.34 -22.96 8.44
C VAL A 177 -28.89 -23.33 8.11
N PHE A 178 -28.02 -22.34 8.00
CA PHE A 178 -26.58 -22.57 7.93
C PHE A 178 -26.02 -22.94 9.31
N GLN A 179 -25.17 -23.97 9.34
CA GLN A 179 -24.45 -24.43 10.53
C GLN A 179 -23.02 -23.88 10.59
N TYR A 180 -22.48 -23.46 9.44
CA TYR A 180 -21.14 -22.87 9.28
C TYR A 180 -21.27 -21.48 8.65
N LEU A 181 -20.20 -20.69 8.69
CA LEU A 181 -20.20 -19.32 8.16
C LEU A 181 -20.61 -19.29 6.68
N PRO A 182 -21.71 -18.59 6.33
CA PRO A 182 -22.11 -18.45 4.94
C PRO A 182 -21.48 -17.22 4.29
N PHE A 183 -21.37 -17.24 2.97
CA PHE A 183 -21.05 -16.02 2.21
C PHE A 183 -22.20 -15.02 2.35
N GLY A 184 -21.87 -13.77 2.69
CA GLY A 184 -22.82 -12.67 2.89
C GLY A 184 -22.81 -12.07 4.29
N LEU A 185 -22.26 -12.78 5.28
CA LEU A 185 -22.15 -12.29 6.66
C LEU A 185 -20.96 -11.33 6.81
N SER A 186 -21.20 -10.12 7.30
CA SER A 186 -20.15 -9.09 7.43
C SER A 186 -19.04 -9.44 8.43
N THR A 187 -19.31 -10.27 9.43
CA THR A 187 -18.30 -10.72 10.41
C THR A 187 -17.51 -11.94 9.96
N ALA A 188 -17.86 -12.58 8.84
CA ALA A 188 -17.18 -13.79 8.38
C ALA A 188 -15.68 -13.59 8.07
N PRO A 189 -15.25 -12.50 7.39
CA PRO A 189 -13.83 -12.23 7.18
C PRO A 189 -13.03 -12.07 8.48
N TRP A 190 -13.62 -11.38 9.47
CA TRP A 190 -13.01 -11.20 10.79
C TRP A 190 -12.86 -12.54 11.51
N ALA A 191 -13.94 -13.32 11.58
CA ALA A 191 -13.95 -14.61 12.27
C ALA A 191 -12.93 -15.56 11.65
N PHE A 192 -12.87 -15.61 10.31
CA PHE A 192 -11.88 -16.42 9.61
C PHE A 192 -10.45 -15.97 9.93
N ASN A 193 -10.16 -14.67 9.85
CA ASN A 193 -8.84 -14.13 10.18
C ASN A 193 -8.45 -14.41 11.66
N ARG A 194 -9.42 -14.32 12.59
CA ARG A 194 -9.20 -14.63 14.01
C ARG A 194 -8.78 -16.09 14.22
N VAL A 195 -9.43 -17.02 13.52
CA VAL A 195 -9.14 -18.46 13.56
C VAL A 195 -7.80 -18.78 12.88
N MET A 196 -7.43 -18.07 11.80
CA MET A 196 -6.16 -18.29 11.11
C MET A 196 -4.94 -17.74 11.89
N LYS A 197 -5.14 -16.75 12.75
CA LYS A 197 -4.06 -16.08 13.50
C LYS A 197 -3.16 -17.04 14.29
N PRO A 198 -3.65 -17.96 15.14
CA PRO A 198 -2.79 -18.90 15.86
C PRO A 198 -2.06 -19.88 14.94
N ILE A 199 -2.71 -20.33 13.85
CA ILE A 199 -2.06 -21.21 12.86
C ILE A 199 -0.87 -20.49 12.24
N LYS A 200 -1.06 -19.24 11.81
CA LYS A 200 0.04 -18.41 11.29
C LYS A 200 1.15 -18.23 12.32
N SER A 201 0.79 -17.86 13.55
CA SER A 201 1.78 -17.65 14.62
C SER A 201 2.62 -18.90 14.86
N HIS A 202 1.99 -20.06 14.92
CA HIS A 202 2.65 -21.36 15.10
C HIS A 202 3.60 -21.67 13.94
N LEU A 203 3.16 -21.46 12.70
CA LEU A 203 4.01 -21.69 11.53
C LEU A 203 5.18 -20.69 11.46
N HIS A 204 4.97 -19.41 11.78
CA HIS A 204 6.03 -18.40 11.83
C HIS A 204 7.15 -18.76 12.82
N GLN A 205 6.82 -19.40 13.94
CA GLN A 205 7.81 -19.85 14.92
C GLN A 205 8.76 -20.93 14.38
N LEU A 206 8.38 -21.63 13.31
CA LEU A 206 9.20 -22.65 12.64
C LEU A 206 10.15 -22.04 11.58
N ALA A 207 10.62 -20.82 11.81
CA ALA A 207 11.51 -20.04 10.92
C ALA A 207 10.92 -19.74 9.54
N PHE A 208 9.62 -19.44 9.50
CA PHE A 208 8.84 -19.33 8.28
C PHE A 208 8.23 -17.94 8.11
N ARG A 209 8.07 -17.45 6.86
CA ARG A 209 7.27 -16.26 6.59
C ARG A 209 5.92 -16.64 5.96
N VAL A 210 4.87 -16.76 6.78
CA VAL A 210 3.50 -17.07 6.32
C VAL A 210 2.73 -15.77 6.11
N HIS A 211 2.24 -15.58 4.91
CA HIS A 211 1.21 -14.58 4.63
C HIS A 211 -0.10 -15.28 4.33
N SER A 212 -1.22 -14.70 4.77
CA SER A 212 -2.54 -15.21 4.41
C SER A 212 -3.50 -14.08 4.12
N PHE A 213 -4.22 -14.20 3.02
CA PHE A 213 -5.36 -13.36 2.71
C PHE A 213 -6.60 -14.23 2.70
N LEU A 214 -7.31 -14.24 3.83
CA LEU A 214 -8.38 -15.21 4.07
C LEU A 214 -7.87 -16.64 3.79
N ASP A 215 -8.39 -17.28 2.75
CA ASP A 215 -8.17 -18.67 2.37
C ASP A 215 -6.93 -18.94 1.53
N ASP A 216 -6.33 -17.89 0.98
CA ASP A 216 -5.10 -17.98 0.19
C ASP A 216 -3.89 -17.82 1.13
N PHE A 217 -3.04 -18.84 1.19
CA PHE A 217 -1.77 -18.81 1.93
C PHE A 217 -0.61 -18.66 0.95
N LEU A 218 0.30 -17.74 1.28
CA LEU A 218 1.63 -17.65 0.67
C LEU A 218 2.66 -18.07 1.70
N PHE A 219 3.44 -19.04 1.28
CA PHE A 219 4.47 -19.65 2.05
C PHE A 219 5.83 -19.22 1.49
N LEU A 220 6.73 -18.66 2.31
CA LEU A 220 8.08 -18.23 1.92
C LEU A 220 9.17 -18.77 2.85
N HIS A 221 10.29 -19.20 2.27
CA HIS A 221 11.47 -19.70 2.99
C HIS A 221 12.76 -19.46 2.18
N SER A 222 13.92 -19.32 2.85
CA SER A 222 15.21 -19.03 2.18
C SER A 222 15.81 -20.24 1.45
N ARG A 223 15.47 -21.46 1.90
CA ARG A 223 15.93 -22.72 1.30
C ARG A 223 14.78 -23.51 0.69
N ARG A 224 15.03 -24.15 -0.45
CA ARG A 224 14.05 -24.96 -1.20
C ARG A 224 13.59 -26.20 -0.42
N ASP A 225 14.54 -26.95 0.14
CA ASP A 225 14.31 -28.15 0.95
C ASP A 225 13.53 -27.82 2.23
N GLY A 226 13.92 -26.75 2.93
CA GLY A 226 13.19 -26.29 4.11
C GLY A 226 11.74 -25.88 3.80
N LEU A 227 11.46 -25.35 2.61
CA LEU A 227 10.09 -25.06 2.19
C LEU A 227 9.28 -26.33 1.94
N GLU A 228 9.88 -27.37 1.35
CA GLU A 228 9.25 -28.68 1.12
C GLU A 228 8.81 -29.31 2.45
N ASP A 229 9.74 -29.46 3.40
CA ASP A 229 9.48 -30.05 4.73
C ASP A 229 8.38 -29.28 5.48
N LEU A 230 8.45 -27.96 5.47
CA LEU A 230 7.49 -27.09 6.16
C LEU A 230 6.12 -27.11 5.49
N THR A 231 6.07 -27.22 4.16
CA THR A 231 4.79 -27.33 3.42
C THR A 231 4.10 -28.63 3.80
N GLU A 232 4.83 -29.75 3.85
CA GLU A 232 4.27 -31.04 4.30
C GLU A 232 3.75 -30.98 5.73
N TYR A 233 4.51 -30.35 6.63
CA TYR A 233 4.08 -30.11 8.00
C TYR A 233 2.79 -29.28 8.05
N ALA A 234 2.72 -28.17 7.32
CA ALA A 234 1.56 -27.31 7.25
C ALA A 234 0.32 -28.06 6.74
N LEU A 235 0.45 -28.86 5.67
CA LEU A 235 -0.64 -29.72 5.17
C LEU A 235 -1.15 -30.68 6.26
N SER A 236 -0.23 -31.28 7.03
CA SER A 236 -0.59 -32.16 8.13
C SER A 236 -1.33 -31.41 9.25
N LEU A 237 -0.88 -30.19 9.58
CA LEU A 237 -1.47 -29.34 10.60
C LEU A 237 -2.89 -28.91 10.22
N PHE A 238 -3.08 -28.38 9.01
CA PHE A 238 -4.41 -27.99 8.51
C PHE A 238 -5.40 -29.16 8.54
N ARG A 239 -4.98 -30.37 8.14
CA ARG A 239 -5.83 -31.58 8.23
C ARG A 239 -6.17 -31.95 9.67
N LYS A 240 -5.21 -31.91 10.59
CA LYS A 240 -5.43 -32.17 12.03
C LYS A 240 -6.42 -31.19 12.65
N LEU A 241 -6.38 -29.93 12.22
CA LEU A 241 -7.30 -28.87 12.66
C LEU A 241 -8.69 -28.93 12.00
N GLY A 242 -8.89 -29.83 11.02
CA GLY A 242 -10.17 -30.06 10.36
C GLY A 242 -10.41 -29.28 9.08
N PHE A 243 -9.38 -28.62 8.52
CA PHE A 243 -9.47 -27.93 7.24
C PHE A 243 -9.32 -28.88 6.05
N ARG A 244 -10.05 -28.58 4.98
CA ARG A 244 -9.90 -29.20 3.67
C ARG A 244 -9.08 -28.29 2.77
N ILE A 245 -8.07 -28.87 2.14
CA ILE A 245 -7.10 -28.18 1.31
C ILE A 245 -7.42 -28.49 -0.15
N ASN A 246 -7.46 -27.45 -0.96
CA ASN A 246 -7.72 -27.56 -2.37
C ASN A 246 -6.41 -27.82 -3.12
N LEU A 247 -6.02 -29.09 -3.21
CA LEU A 247 -4.76 -29.48 -3.85
C LEU A 247 -4.69 -29.09 -5.33
N LYS A 248 -5.83 -28.94 -6.02
CA LYS A 248 -5.87 -28.54 -7.43
C LYS A 248 -5.56 -27.08 -7.67
N LYS A 249 -5.87 -26.21 -6.70
CA LYS A 249 -5.58 -24.77 -6.77
C LYS A 249 -4.32 -24.37 -6.00
N SER A 250 -3.89 -25.21 -5.07
CA SER A 250 -2.64 -25.01 -4.35
C SER A 250 -1.46 -25.26 -5.29
N PHE A 251 -0.41 -24.47 -5.16
CA PHE A 251 0.87 -24.68 -5.84
C PHE A 251 1.91 -25.00 -4.77
N LEU A 252 2.03 -26.29 -4.42
CA LEU A 252 2.80 -26.74 -3.26
C LEU A 252 4.30 -26.98 -3.56
N SER A 253 4.68 -26.99 -4.83
CA SER A 253 6.08 -27.15 -5.22
C SER A 253 6.84 -25.84 -4.97
N PRO A 254 8.01 -25.85 -4.30
CA PRO A 254 8.84 -24.67 -4.17
C PRO A 254 9.19 -24.06 -5.53
N SER A 255 8.96 -22.75 -5.67
CA SER A 255 9.32 -21.97 -6.85
C SER A 255 9.81 -20.58 -6.46
N GLN A 256 10.66 -19.99 -7.29
CA GLN A 256 11.03 -18.57 -7.16
C GLN A 256 10.08 -17.65 -7.93
N THR A 257 9.16 -18.21 -8.73
CA THR A 257 8.07 -17.47 -9.39
C THR A 257 6.73 -18.00 -8.87
N VAL A 258 5.97 -17.17 -8.17
CA VAL A 258 4.74 -17.58 -7.49
C VAL A 258 3.61 -16.59 -7.78
N GLU A 259 2.44 -17.08 -8.19
CA GLU A 259 1.24 -16.25 -8.30
C GLU A 259 0.49 -16.23 -6.96
N TYR A 260 0.32 -15.04 -6.39
CA TYR A 260 -0.44 -14.83 -5.15
C TYR A 260 -1.24 -13.54 -5.23
N LEU A 261 -2.52 -13.57 -4.83
CA LEU A 261 -3.45 -12.44 -4.91
C LEU A 261 -3.59 -11.81 -6.31
N GLY A 262 -3.37 -12.62 -7.35
CA GLY A 262 -3.41 -12.18 -8.75
C GLY A 262 -2.23 -11.29 -9.15
N VAL A 263 -1.09 -11.47 -8.49
CA VAL A 263 0.22 -10.85 -8.77
C VAL A 263 1.26 -11.97 -8.86
N ILE A 264 2.17 -11.88 -9.83
CA ILE A 264 3.34 -12.77 -9.89
C ILE A 264 4.46 -12.14 -9.06
N PHE A 265 4.96 -12.89 -8.08
CA PHE A 265 6.16 -12.59 -7.32
C PHE A 265 7.33 -13.32 -7.96
N HIS A 266 8.31 -12.56 -8.45
CA HIS A 266 9.62 -13.07 -8.86
C HIS A 266 10.57 -12.90 -7.69
N LEU A 267 10.63 -13.92 -6.84
CA LEU A 267 11.35 -13.95 -5.58
C LEU A 267 12.87 -13.97 -5.77
N ASP A 268 13.37 -14.36 -6.94
CA ASP A 268 14.79 -14.35 -7.30
C ASP A 268 15.30 -12.95 -7.66
N SER A 269 14.53 -12.24 -8.47
CA SER A 269 14.85 -10.89 -8.99
C SER A 269 14.26 -9.77 -8.13
N LEU A 270 13.49 -10.11 -7.09
CA LEU A 270 12.80 -9.16 -6.21
C LEU A 270 11.87 -8.21 -6.97
N THR A 271 11.11 -8.76 -7.92
CA THR A 271 10.16 -7.99 -8.74
C THR A 271 8.73 -8.56 -8.72
N LEU A 272 7.76 -7.72 -9.06
CA LEU A 272 6.36 -8.05 -9.21
C LEU A 272 5.93 -7.85 -10.66
N SER A 273 5.02 -8.68 -11.16
CA SER A 273 4.40 -8.48 -12.46
C SER A 273 2.95 -8.95 -12.50
N LEU A 274 2.24 -8.59 -13.58
CA LEU A 274 0.89 -9.08 -13.83
C LEU A 274 0.89 -10.53 -14.35
N PRO A 275 -0.08 -11.37 -13.95
CA PRO A 275 -0.31 -12.65 -14.60
C PRO A 275 -0.69 -12.49 -16.07
N GLN A 276 -0.22 -13.40 -16.93
CA GLN A 276 -0.48 -13.35 -18.38
C GLN A 276 -1.97 -13.32 -18.73
N ALA A 277 -2.81 -14.04 -17.99
CA ALA A 277 -4.26 -13.99 -18.19
C ALA A 277 -4.83 -12.59 -17.93
N LYS A 278 -4.26 -11.84 -16.97
CA LYS A 278 -4.69 -10.48 -16.63
C LYS A 278 -4.20 -9.47 -17.66
N ILE A 279 -2.97 -9.63 -18.15
CA ILE A 279 -2.43 -8.84 -19.27
C ILE A 279 -3.37 -8.96 -20.48
N ARG A 280 -3.68 -10.18 -20.92
CA ARG A 280 -4.61 -10.41 -22.05
C ARG A 280 -5.99 -9.78 -21.82
N SER A 281 -6.53 -9.90 -20.61
CA SER A 281 -7.82 -9.30 -20.26
C SER A 281 -7.80 -7.77 -20.31
N ILE A 282 -6.72 -7.14 -19.82
CA ILE A 282 -6.57 -5.68 -19.85
C ILE A 282 -6.40 -5.20 -21.29
N THR A 283 -5.48 -5.82 -22.04
CA THR A 283 -5.22 -5.50 -23.44
C THR A 283 -6.50 -5.57 -24.27
N SER A 284 -7.24 -6.69 -24.20
CA SER A 284 -8.50 -6.87 -24.93
C SER A 284 -9.51 -5.77 -24.59
N LEU A 285 -9.72 -5.50 -23.29
CA LEU A 285 -10.70 -4.50 -22.87
C LEU A 285 -10.30 -3.07 -23.29
N CYS A 286 -9.01 -2.76 -23.31
CA CYS A 286 -8.50 -1.48 -23.79
C CYS A 286 -8.71 -1.35 -25.30
N LEU A 287 -8.33 -2.36 -26.10
CA LEU A 287 -8.52 -2.37 -27.55
C LEU A 287 -10.01 -2.26 -27.94
N ASP A 288 -10.89 -3.02 -27.28
CA ASP A 288 -12.33 -2.93 -27.47
C ASP A 288 -12.86 -1.52 -27.17
N THR A 289 -12.31 -0.89 -26.13
CA THR A 289 -12.70 0.48 -25.74
C THR A 289 -12.18 1.52 -26.73
N LEU A 290 -10.96 1.35 -27.26
CA LEU A 290 -10.39 2.20 -28.30
C LEU A 290 -11.19 2.13 -29.61
N ALA A 291 -11.76 0.98 -29.95
CA ALA A 291 -12.56 0.77 -31.14
C ALA A 291 -13.96 1.44 -31.08
N LEU A 292 -14.48 1.72 -29.88
CA LEU A 292 -15.82 2.28 -29.70
C LEU A 292 -15.85 3.81 -29.78
N SER A 293 -17.02 4.35 -30.09
CA SER A 293 -17.29 5.79 -30.07
C SER A 293 -17.76 6.30 -28.69
N HIS A 294 -18.34 5.42 -27.88
CA HIS A 294 -18.86 5.76 -26.56
C HIS A 294 -18.81 4.56 -25.60
N ARG A 295 -18.79 4.86 -24.30
CA ARG A 295 -18.96 3.91 -23.18
C ARG A 295 -19.78 4.56 -22.09
N SER A 296 -20.47 3.79 -21.26
CA SER A 296 -21.09 4.37 -20.06
C SER A 296 -20.05 4.63 -18.97
N ARG A 297 -20.31 5.58 -18.07
CA ARG A 297 -19.44 5.81 -16.90
C ARG A 297 -19.25 4.53 -16.08
N ARG A 298 -20.29 3.71 -15.91
CA ARG A 298 -20.20 2.41 -15.22
C ARG A 298 -19.15 1.49 -15.86
N GLN A 299 -19.12 1.44 -17.20
CA GLN A 299 -18.13 0.65 -17.94
C GLN A 299 -16.72 1.24 -17.79
N LEU A 300 -16.58 2.56 -17.84
CA LEU A 300 -15.30 3.24 -17.61
C LEU A 300 -14.78 3.03 -16.17
N GLU A 301 -15.64 3.12 -15.16
CA GLU A 301 -15.29 2.82 -13.76
C GLU A 301 -14.82 1.37 -13.61
N SER A 302 -15.45 0.42 -14.30
CA SER A 302 -15.01 -0.98 -14.30
C SER A 302 -13.63 -1.15 -14.95
N LEU A 303 -13.38 -0.51 -16.09
CA LEU A 303 -12.08 -0.54 -16.76
C LEU A 303 -11.02 0.12 -15.87
N ILE A 304 -11.25 1.35 -15.42
CA ILE A 304 -10.33 2.09 -14.54
C ILE A 304 -10.07 1.34 -13.25
N GLY A 305 -11.05 0.64 -12.67
CA GLY A 305 -10.84 -0.22 -11.51
C GLY A 305 -9.86 -1.35 -11.77
N LEU A 306 -9.92 -1.97 -12.96
CA LEU A 306 -8.96 -2.99 -13.39
C LEU A 306 -7.56 -2.37 -13.62
N LEU A 307 -7.48 -1.21 -14.27
CA LEU A 307 -6.22 -0.49 -14.48
C LEU A 307 -5.61 -0.02 -13.16
N ASN A 308 -6.43 0.36 -12.17
CA ASN A 308 -5.98 0.75 -10.84
C ASN A 308 -5.28 -0.41 -10.11
N PHE A 309 -5.80 -1.63 -10.22
CA PHE A 309 -5.08 -2.82 -9.75
C PHE A 309 -3.71 -2.95 -10.44
N ALA A 310 -3.70 -2.85 -11.78
CA ALA A 310 -2.49 -2.97 -12.58
C ALA A 310 -1.46 -1.85 -12.35
N SER A 311 -1.91 -0.65 -11.96
CA SER A 311 -1.06 0.54 -11.81
C SER A 311 0.08 0.39 -10.82
N SER A 312 -0.06 -0.49 -9.84
CA SER A 312 0.99 -0.80 -8.86
C SER A 312 1.98 -1.86 -9.33
N LEU A 313 1.74 -2.46 -10.51
CA LEU A 313 2.45 -3.60 -11.06
C LEU A 313 3.06 -3.29 -12.44
N VAL A 314 3.05 -2.01 -12.83
CA VAL A 314 3.64 -1.52 -14.08
C VAL A 314 4.39 -0.21 -13.82
N PRO A 315 5.46 0.10 -14.57
CA PRO A 315 6.25 1.32 -14.37
C PRO A 315 5.39 2.58 -14.52
N LEU A 316 5.50 3.50 -13.54
CA LEU A 316 4.73 4.75 -13.50
C LEU A 316 3.22 4.57 -13.72
N GLY A 317 2.65 3.42 -13.34
CA GLY A 317 1.26 3.09 -13.65
C GLY A 317 0.24 4.07 -13.05
N ARG A 318 0.50 4.62 -11.85
CA ARG A 318 -0.39 5.65 -11.28
C ARG A 318 -0.31 6.96 -12.08
N LEU A 319 0.88 7.33 -12.56
CA LEU A 319 1.05 8.49 -13.43
C LEU A 319 0.21 8.37 -14.71
N ARG A 320 0.22 7.19 -15.33
CA ARG A 320 -0.55 6.90 -16.55
C ARG A 320 -2.05 6.77 -16.31
N LEU A 321 -2.47 6.38 -15.10
CA LEU A 321 -3.87 6.19 -14.74
C LEU A 321 -4.60 7.49 -14.39
N ARG A 322 -3.92 8.42 -13.70
CA ARG A 322 -4.56 9.65 -13.18
C ARG A 322 -5.24 10.50 -14.25
N PRO A 323 -4.64 10.74 -15.43
CA PRO A 323 -5.30 11.49 -16.49
C PRO A 323 -6.62 10.84 -16.97
N LEU A 324 -6.69 9.51 -17.01
CA LEU A 324 -7.93 8.79 -17.35
C LEU A 324 -9.03 9.03 -16.32
N ILE A 325 -8.68 9.03 -15.03
CA ILE A 325 -9.62 9.33 -13.94
C ILE A 325 -10.09 10.79 -14.01
N SER A 326 -9.16 11.73 -14.21
CA SER A 326 -9.48 13.17 -14.37
C SER A 326 -10.43 13.40 -15.54
N TRP A 327 -10.12 12.81 -16.70
CA TRP A 327 -10.95 12.89 -17.90
C TRP A 327 -12.36 12.32 -17.67
N MET A 328 -12.48 11.13 -17.06
CA MET A 328 -13.78 10.53 -16.77
C MET A 328 -14.63 11.43 -15.85
N ASN A 329 -14.01 12.06 -14.85
CA ASN A 329 -14.71 12.94 -13.91
C ASN A 329 -15.13 14.28 -14.52
N SER A 330 -14.40 14.80 -15.50
CA SER A 330 -14.78 16.02 -16.21
C SER A 330 -15.83 15.81 -17.30
N HIS A 331 -15.98 14.58 -17.81
CA HIS A 331 -16.88 14.26 -18.93
C HIS A 331 -18.10 13.40 -18.54
N SER A 332 -18.24 13.03 -17.25
CA SER A 332 -19.38 12.23 -16.79
C SER A 332 -19.66 12.43 -15.31
N VAL A 333 -20.90 12.11 -14.87
CA VAL A 333 -21.34 12.28 -13.48
C VAL A 333 -21.77 10.96 -12.82
N PRO A 334 -21.47 10.74 -11.53
CA PRO A 334 -21.89 9.53 -10.80
C PRO A 334 -23.40 9.34 -10.66
N SER A 335 -24.21 10.39 -10.83
CA SER A 335 -25.67 10.30 -10.81
C SER A 335 -26.25 9.69 -12.09
N SER A 336 -25.48 9.68 -13.19
CA SER A 336 -25.93 9.25 -14.52
C SER A 336 -24.99 8.20 -15.11
N ARG A 337 -24.74 7.13 -14.34
CA ARG A 337 -23.67 6.13 -14.64
C ARG A 337 -23.86 5.36 -15.94
N ASP A 338 -25.10 5.26 -16.41
CA ASP A 338 -25.46 4.41 -17.56
C ASP A 338 -25.63 5.22 -18.85
N LEU A 339 -25.53 6.55 -18.80
CA LEU A 339 -25.55 7.38 -20.01
C LEU A 339 -24.27 7.19 -20.84
N PRO A 340 -24.37 7.22 -22.18
CA PRO A 340 -23.22 7.11 -23.06
C PRO A 340 -22.32 8.35 -22.94
N VAL A 341 -21.03 8.11 -22.73
CA VAL A 341 -19.97 9.12 -22.69
C VAL A 341 -19.14 8.99 -23.98
N PRO A 342 -19.08 10.03 -24.83
CA PRO A 342 -18.27 10.00 -26.05
C PRO A 342 -16.77 9.84 -25.75
N LEU A 343 -16.11 8.89 -26.39
CA LEU A 343 -14.67 8.65 -26.23
C LEU A 343 -13.87 9.55 -27.18
N LEU A 344 -13.54 10.74 -26.68
CA LEU A 344 -12.80 11.75 -27.44
C LEU A 344 -11.33 11.32 -27.70
N PRO A 345 -10.68 11.81 -28.77
CA PRO A 345 -9.30 11.46 -29.09
C PRO A 345 -8.30 11.59 -27.92
N PRO A 346 -8.34 12.65 -27.08
CA PRO A 346 -7.44 12.75 -25.93
C PRO A 346 -7.55 11.58 -24.95
N PHE A 347 -8.77 11.07 -24.71
CA PHE A 347 -8.95 9.89 -23.86
C PHE A 347 -8.34 8.64 -24.49
N LYS A 348 -8.51 8.46 -25.81
CA LYS A 348 -7.96 7.30 -26.52
C LYS A 348 -6.44 7.29 -26.45
N SER A 349 -5.78 8.42 -26.66
CA SER A 349 -4.32 8.54 -26.51
C SER A 349 -3.82 8.21 -25.09
N LEU A 350 -4.57 8.60 -24.06
CA LEU A 350 -4.24 8.23 -22.67
C LEU A 350 -4.39 6.72 -22.41
N LEU A 351 -5.31 6.05 -23.13
CA LEU A 351 -5.59 4.63 -22.96
C LEU A 351 -4.65 3.73 -23.78
N GLU A 352 -4.06 4.23 -24.87
CA GLU A 352 -3.21 3.46 -25.79
C GLU A 352 -2.11 2.66 -25.11
N ILE A 353 -1.37 3.28 -24.17
CA ILE A 353 -0.29 2.58 -23.44
C ILE A 353 -0.79 1.35 -22.67
N TRP A 354 -2.03 1.37 -22.17
CA TRP A 354 -2.64 0.24 -21.46
C TRP A 354 -3.08 -0.89 -22.38
N SER A 355 -3.09 -0.66 -23.69
CA SER A 355 -3.33 -1.71 -24.69
C SER A 355 -2.05 -2.47 -25.06
N ASP A 356 -0.87 -1.94 -24.72
CA ASP A 356 0.42 -2.55 -25.05
C ASP A 356 0.79 -3.69 -24.06
N PRO A 357 0.88 -4.95 -24.53
CA PRO A 357 1.29 -6.07 -23.68
C PRO A 357 2.73 -5.96 -23.15
N THR A 358 3.62 -5.26 -23.85
CA THR A 358 5.03 -5.10 -23.42
C THR A 358 5.11 -4.18 -22.20
N PHE A 359 4.37 -3.08 -22.21
CA PHE A 359 4.19 -2.22 -21.03
C PHE A 359 3.60 -3.00 -19.84
N LEU A 360 2.52 -3.75 -20.06
CA LEU A 360 1.84 -4.52 -19.01
C LEU A 360 2.64 -5.71 -18.46
N SER A 361 3.61 -6.22 -19.22
CA SER A 361 4.50 -7.32 -18.81
C SER A 361 5.78 -6.84 -18.14
N THR A 362 6.04 -5.52 -18.14
CA THR A 362 7.26 -4.98 -17.54
C THR A 362 7.21 -5.11 -16.01
N PRO A 363 8.14 -5.86 -15.39
CA PRO A 363 8.14 -6.05 -13.95
C PRO A 363 8.52 -4.77 -13.20
N VAL A 364 8.05 -4.65 -11.96
CA VAL A 364 8.39 -3.54 -11.04
C VAL A 364 9.10 -4.08 -9.80
N PRO A 365 10.04 -3.34 -9.19
CA PRO A 365 10.74 -3.81 -8.00
C PRO A 365 9.78 -3.92 -6.80
N MET A 366 10.00 -4.92 -5.94
CA MET A 366 9.25 -5.12 -4.68
C MET A 366 9.55 -4.03 -3.64
N THR A 367 10.79 -3.54 -3.63
CA THR A 367 11.29 -2.54 -2.70
C THR A 367 11.87 -1.35 -3.45
N VAL A 368 11.78 -0.17 -2.82
CA VAL A 368 12.48 1.01 -3.33
C VAL A 368 13.99 0.78 -3.17
N PRO A 369 14.83 1.04 -4.20
CA PRO A 369 16.26 0.87 -4.09
C PRO A 369 16.85 1.80 -3.02
N THR A 370 17.98 1.39 -2.43
CA THR A 370 18.71 2.22 -1.47
C THR A 370 19.28 3.43 -2.21
N PRO A 371 18.98 4.67 -1.76
CA PRO A 371 19.52 5.87 -2.39
C PRO A 371 21.05 5.92 -2.29
N THR A 372 21.71 6.29 -3.38
CA THR A 372 23.17 6.46 -3.43
C THR A 372 23.60 7.93 -3.30
N ILE A 373 22.68 8.87 -3.56
CA ILE A 373 22.92 10.31 -3.48
C ILE A 373 21.74 10.98 -2.78
N GLN A 374 22.04 12.06 -2.05
CA GLN A 374 21.07 12.91 -1.39
C GLN A 374 20.98 14.24 -2.13
N LEU A 375 19.77 14.62 -2.54
CA LEU A 375 19.46 15.92 -3.13
C LEU A 375 18.47 16.63 -2.20
N MET A 376 18.88 17.77 -1.65
CA MET A 376 18.02 18.68 -0.89
C MET A 376 17.55 19.79 -1.83
N THR A 377 16.28 20.13 -1.77
CA THR A 377 15.69 21.19 -2.60
C THR A 377 14.82 22.10 -1.78
N ASP A 378 14.73 23.35 -2.20
CA ASP A 378 13.86 24.34 -1.57
C ASP A 378 13.39 25.37 -2.60
N ALA A 379 12.17 25.87 -2.42
CA ALA A 379 11.64 26.96 -3.21
C ALA A 379 11.07 28.07 -2.33
N SER A 380 11.43 29.30 -2.67
CA SER A 380 10.78 30.51 -2.17
C SER A 380 9.90 31.14 -3.25
N LEU A 381 9.20 32.22 -2.93
CA LEU A 381 8.49 33.01 -3.94
C LEU A 381 9.42 33.75 -4.91
N SER A 382 10.71 33.87 -4.56
CA SER A 382 11.71 34.63 -5.31
C SER A 382 12.70 33.76 -6.08
N GLY A 383 12.97 32.54 -5.62
CA GLY A 383 13.95 31.65 -6.23
C GLY A 383 13.88 30.22 -5.72
N TRP A 384 14.84 29.43 -6.17
CA TRP A 384 14.98 28.01 -5.83
C TRP A 384 16.42 27.63 -5.62
N SER A 385 16.62 26.48 -4.99
CA SER A 385 17.92 25.86 -4.89
C SER A 385 17.86 24.32 -4.88
N GLY A 386 19.01 23.73 -5.19
CA GLY A 386 19.28 22.31 -5.06
C GLY A 386 20.68 22.09 -4.52
N VAL A 387 20.82 21.15 -3.58
CA VAL A 387 22.10 20.83 -2.94
C VAL A 387 22.35 19.33 -3.02
N ILE A 388 23.46 18.96 -3.66
CA ILE A 388 24.08 17.63 -3.58
C ILE A 388 25.50 17.86 -3.09
N LEU A 389 25.75 17.65 -1.79
CA LEU A 389 27.03 18.03 -1.20
C LEU A 389 28.23 17.45 -1.97
N PRO A 390 29.27 18.28 -2.24
CA PRO A 390 29.43 19.68 -1.84
C PRO A 390 28.85 20.72 -2.83
N TYR A 391 28.13 20.28 -3.87
CA TYR A 391 27.61 21.13 -4.94
C TYR A 391 26.26 21.75 -4.60
N THR A 392 26.11 23.03 -4.95
CA THR A 392 24.87 23.79 -4.81
C THR A 392 24.54 24.47 -6.13
N VAL A 393 23.25 24.49 -6.48
CA VAL A 393 22.70 25.29 -7.57
C VAL A 393 21.57 26.15 -7.01
N SER A 394 21.45 27.38 -7.50
CA SER A 394 20.33 28.25 -7.20
C SER A 394 19.98 29.13 -8.39
N GLY A 395 18.77 29.69 -8.38
CA GLY A 395 18.33 30.62 -9.40
C GLY A 395 17.08 31.39 -8.98
N THR A 396 16.84 32.53 -9.61
CA THR A 396 15.61 33.31 -9.44
C THR A 396 14.53 32.84 -10.39
N TRP A 397 13.27 33.00 -10.00
CA TRP A 397 12.14 32.67 -10.87
C TRP A 397 11.98 33.67 -12.02
N PRO A 398 11.68 33.20 -13.25
CA PRO A 398 11.17 34.07 -14.29
C PRO A 398 9.87 34.78 -13.85
N LEU A 399 9.59 35.97 -14.39
CA LEU A 399 8.39 36.74 -14.03
C LEU A 399 7.09 35.96 -14.21
N ASP A 400 7.02 35.08 -15.20
CA ASP A 400 5.84 34.26 -15.49
C ASP A 400 5.53 33.23 -14.38
N TYR A 401 6.51 32.90 -13.53
CA TYR A 401 6.38 31.87 -12.50
C TYR A 401 5.90 32.44 -11.16
N SER A 402 5.90 33.77 -10.99
CA SER A 402 5.46 34.43 -9.74
C SER A 402 3.98 34.23 -9.43
N SER A 403 3.17 33.87 -10.43
CA SER A 403 1.75 33.55 -10.31
C SER A 403 1.47 32.09 -9.89
N GLN A 404 2.49 31.23 -9.88
CA GLN A 404 2.33 29.82 -9.56
C GLN A 404 2.24 29.60 -8.04
N SER A 405 1.55 28.54 -7.64
CA SER A 405 1.48 28.15 -6.23
C SER A 405 2.83 27.70 -5.71
N ILE A 406 3.09 27.90 -4.41
CA ILE A 406 4.32 27.42 -3.75
C ILE A 406 4.58 25.92 -3.99
N ASN A 407 3.53 25.09 -3.96
CA ASN A 407 3.65 23.64 -4.22
C ASN A 407 4.16 23.33 -5.64
N TRP A 408 3.85 24.19 -6.61
CA TRP A 408 4.33 24.06 -7.98
C TRP A 408 5.78 24.53 -8.09
N LEU A 409 6.14 25.63 -7.41
CA LEU A 409 7.52 26.13 -7.34
C LEU A 409 8.46 25.10 -6.69
N GLU A 410 7.99 24.42 -5.64
CA GLU A 410 8.71 23.32 -4.98
C GLU A 410 8.99 22.14 -5.93
N LEU A 411 7.97 21.68 -6.67
CA LEU A 411 8.18 20.66 -7.69
C LEU A 411 9.12 21.15 -8.81
N MET A 412 9.05 22.44 -9.16
CA MET A 412 9.91 23.00 -10.18
C MET A 412 11.36 23.10 -9.70
N ALA A 413 11.60 23.46 -8.44
CA ALA A 413 12.92 23.43 -7.82
C ALA A 413 13.53 22.02 -7.88
N ILE A 414 12.73 20.98 -7.61
CA ILE A 414 13.15 19.58 -7.80
C ILE A 414 13.52 19.32 -9.26
N PHE A 415 12.66 19.70 -10.21
CA PHE A 415 12.91 19.47 -11.63
C PHE A 415 14.19 20.13 -12.14
N LEU A 416 14.41 21.40 -11.78
CA LEU A 416 15.58 22.17 -12.18
C LEU A 416 16.86 21.63 -11.53
N SER A 417 16.79 21.24 -10.25
CA SER A 417 17.91 20.61 -9.55
C SER A 417 18.31 19.27 -10.16
N LEU A 418 17.34 18.41 -10.47
CA LEU A 418 17.58 17.14 -11.17
C LEU A 418 18.20 17.37 -12.56
N SER A 419 17.71 18.39 -13.28
CA SER A 419 18.22 18.73 -14.61
C SER A 419 19.66 19.24 -14.55
N HIS A 420 19.98 20.12 -13.60
CA HIS A 420 21.31 20.67 -13.41
C HIS A 420 22.33 19.58 -13.02
N PHE A 421 21.97 18.74 -12.04
CA PHE A 421 22.85 17.68 -11.55
C PHE A 421 22.82 16.40 -12.38
N LEU A 422 22.18 16.39 -13.55
CA LEU A 422 22.05 15.21 -14.42
C LEU A 422 23.38 14.44 -14.62
N PRO A 423 24.55 15.10 -14.87
CA PRO A 423 25.82 14.40 -15.00
C PRO A 423 26.23 13.58 -13.76
N LEU A 424 25.81 13.99 -12.57
CA LEU A 424 26.13 13.34 -11.30
C LEU A 424 25.13 12.23 -10.94
N ILE A 425 23.87 12.36 -11.35
CA ILE A 425 22.76 11.52 -10.88
C ILE A 425 22.24 10.50 -11.90
N ARG A 426 22.65 10.57 -13.16
CA ARG A 426 22.21 9.63 -14.21
C ARG A 426 22.45 8.17 -13.80
N GLY A 427 21.44 7.33 -13.97
CA GLY A 427 21.52 5.90 -13.62
C GLY A 427 21.52 5.57 -12.12
N LYS A 428 21.26 6.55 -11.25
CA LYS A 428 21.34 6.39 -9.79
C LYS A 428 19.98 6.50 -9.09
N SER A 429 19.91 5.98 -7.86
CA SER A 429 18.79 6.22 -6.95
C SER A 429 19.07 7.43 -6.08
N ILE A 430 18.16 8.40 -6.08
CA ILE A 430 18.37 9.71 -5.46
C ILE A 430 17.34 9.93 -4.35
N LEU A 431 17.81 10.20 -3.14
CA LEU A 431 16.96 10.64 -2.04
C LEU A 431 16.63 12.12 -2.26
N VAL A 432 15.44 12.41 -2.76
CA VAL A 432 14.95 13.77 -3.01
C VAL A 432 14.29 14.27 -1.75
N MET A 433 14.89 15.26 -1.11
CA MET A 433 14.44 15.84 0.15
C MET A 433 13.89 17.25 -0.07
N SER A 434 12.64 17.44 0.32
CA SER A 434 11.94 18.73 0.32
C SER A 434 11.14 18.84 1.60
N ASP A 435 10.96 20.06 2.11
CA ASP A 435 10.08 20.35 3.25
C ASP A 435 8.61 20.47 2.84
N ASN A 436 8.33 20.53 1.54
CA ASN A 436 6.99 20.56 1.01
C ASN A 436 6.39 19.15 0.91
N THR A 437 5.54 18.82 1.87
CA THR A 437 4.79 17.54 1.91
C THR A 437 3.96 17.29 0.65
N THR A 438 3.46 18.34 -0.04
CA THR A 438 2.69 18.19 -1.29
C THR A 438 3.59 17.76 -2.45
N ALA A 439 4.77 18.36 -2.60
CA ALA A 439 5.74 17.99 -3.63
C ALA A 439 6.21 16.54 -3.43
N VAL A 440 6.57 16.17 -2.20
CA VAL A 440 6.92 14.80 -1.82
C VAL A 440 5.77 13.84 -2.11
N ALA A 441 4.53 14.18 -1.73
CA ALA A 441 3.37 13.35 -2.00
C ALA A 441 3.05 13.20 -3.49
N CYS A 442 3.29 14.24 -4.30
CA CYS A 442 3.12 14.18 -5.75
C CYS A 442 4.11 13.18 -6.36
N LEU A 443 5.39 13.20 -5.97
CA LEU A 443 6.36 12.24 -6.49
C LEU A 443 6.08 10.81 -5.99
N LEU A 444 5.81 10.62 -4.69
CA LEU A 444 5.51 9.30 -4.10
C LEU A 444 4.26 8.66 -4.71
N ASN A 445 3.23 9.46 -4.96
CA ASN A 445 1.96 8.96 -5.50
C ASN A 445 1.89 9.06 -7.03
N GLN A 446 2.99 9.41 -7.69
CA GLN A 446 3.11 9.58 -9.14
C GLN A 446 2.04 10.51 -9.70
N GLY A 447 2.00 11.74 -9.21
CA GLY A 447 1.06 12.80 -9.54
C GLY A 447 -0.10 12.97 -8.55
N THR A 448 -1.05 13.81 -8.93
CA THR A 448 -2.22 14.19 -8.12
C THR A 448 -3.47 14.31 -8.99
N LEU A 449 -4.66 14.21 -8.38
CA LEU A 449 -5.95 14.49 -9.04
C LEU A 449 -6.53 15.86 -8.63
N ARG A 450 -5.84 16.58 -7.74
CA ARG A 450 -6.35 17.84 -7.16
C ARG A 450 -5.97 19.08 -7.97
N SER A 451 -4.95 18.99 -8.81
CA SER A 451 -4.42 20.11 -9.58
C SER A 451 -3.77 19.59 -10.86
N ASP A 452 -4.23 20.08 -12.01
CA ASP A 452 -3.70 19.70 -13.31
C ASP A 452 -2.28 20.24 -13.54
N SER A 453 -1.94 21.42 -13.00
CA SER A 453 -0.59 21.99 -13.10
C SER A 453 0.43 21.15 -12.33
N LEU A 454 0.10 20.71 -11.11
CA LEU A 454 0.97 19.81 -10.34
C LEU A 454 1.06 18.43 -10.98
N MET A 455 -0.04 17.92 -11.55
CA MET A 455 -0.04 16.64 -12.28
C MET A 455 0.88 16.68 -13.50
N SER A 456 0.77 17.73 -14.31
CA SER A 456 1.61 17.93 -15.50
C SER A 456 3.10 18.05 -15.13
N LEU A 457 3.43 18.83 -14.11
CA LEU A 457 4.83 18.96 -13.67
C LEU A 457 5.38 17.66 -13.06
N SER A 458 4.57 16.94 -12.27
CA SER A 458 4.95 15.62 -11.76
C SER A 458 5.24 14.63 -12.89
N GLN A 459 4.46 14.70 -13.97
CA GLN A 459 4.69 13.88 -15.16
C GLN A 459 6.05 14.22 -15.80
N SER A 460 6.34 15.50 -16.02
CA SER A 460 7.62 15.93 -16.58
C SER A 460 8.81 15.45 -15.73
N ILE A 461 8.73 15.56 -14.40
CA ILE A 461 9.78 15.11 -13.48
C ILE A 461 9.99 13.60 -13.59
N LEU A 462 8.91 12.81 -13.54
CA LEU A 462 9.00 11.36 -13.52
C LEU A 462 9.38 10.76 -14.88
N GLU A 463 8.95 11.38 -15.98
CA GLU A 463 9.37 11.01 -17.33
C GLU A 463 10.84 11.37 -17.58
N PHE A 464 11.29 12.53 -17.09
CA PHE A 464 12.72 12.88 -17.08
C PHE A 464 13.55 11.86 -16.30
N CYS A 465 13.09 11.48 -15.11
CA CYS A 465 13.76 10.46 -14.31
C CYS A 465 13.83 9.12 -15.06
N LEU A 466 12.72 8.68 -15.66
CA LEU A 466 12.67 7.44 -16.44
C LEU A 466 13.64 7.47 -17.63
N LEU A 467 13.65 8.57 -18.40
CA LEU A 467 14.52 8.76 -19.56
C LEU A 467 16.01 8.65 -19.21
N HIS A 468 16.38 9.12 -18.02
CA HIS A 468 17.77 9.14 -17.55
C HIS A 468 18.11 8.01 -16.57
N SER A 469 17.21 7.02 -16.43
CA SER A 469 17.37 5.88 -15.51
C SER A 469 17.61 6.31 -14.05
N ILE A 470 17.00 7.42 -13.64
CA ILE A 470 17.05 7.94 -12.27
C ILE A 470 15.88 7.34 -11.49
N THR A 471 16.16 6.83 -10.28
CA THR A 471 15.10 6.37 -9.37
C THR A 471 14.94 7.37 -8.22
N PRO A 472 13.97 8.29 -8.29
CA PRO A 472 13.74 9.23 -7.20
C PRO A 472 13.11 8.52 -6.00
N VAL A 473 13.64 8.81 -4.82
CA VAL A 473 13.14 8.36 -3.51
C VAL A 473 12.76 9.62 -2.73
N PRO A 474 11.52 10.10 -2.85
CA PRO A 474 11.11 11.34 -2.21
C PRO A 474 10.96 11.14 -0.70
N LYS A 475 11.50 12.07 0.09
CA LYS A 475 11.39 12.08 1.55
C LYS A 475 11.15 13.49 2.04
N HIS A 476 10.21 13.63 2.97
CA HIS A 476 10.01 14.90 3.65
C HIS A 476 11.16 15.17 4.62
N LEU A 477 11.73 16.37 4.55
CA LEU A 477 12.75 16.87 5.48
C LEU A 477 12.17 18.10 6.20
N CYS A 478 12.17 18.09 7.53
CA CYS A 478 11.71 19.27 8.27
C CYS A 478 12.55 20.51 7.89
N GLY A 479 11.92 21.65 7.65
CA GLY A 479 12.61 22.87 7.18
C GLY A 479 13.80 23.30 8.06
N ALA A 480 13.74 23.08 9.37
CA ALA A 480 14.86 23.33 10.29
C ALA A 480 16.15 22.54 9.96
N LEU A 481 16.02 21.46 9.21
CA LEU A 481 17.14 20.63 8.73
C LEU A 481 17.48 20.90 7.25
N ASN A 482 16.67 21.71 6.53
CA ASN A 482 16.83 22.04 5.11
C ASN A 482 17.59 23.37 4.89
N VAL A 483 18.44 23.75 5.84
CA VAL A 483 19.05 25.10 5.91
C VAL A 483 19.83 25.47 4.65
N LEU A 484 20.60 24.54 4.08
CA LEU A 484 21.44 24.82 2.90
C LEU A 484 20.61 25.15 1.66
N ALA A 485 19.49 24.43 1.46
CA ALA A 485 18.61 24.69 0.35
C ALA A 485 17.77 25.96 0.60
N ASP A 486 17.23 26.16 1.80
CA ASP A 486 16.47 27.37 2.15
C ASP A 486 17.31 28.66 2.00
N GLN A 487 18.59 28.61 2.35
CA GLN A 487 19.51 29.73 2.11
C GLN A 487 19.70 30.03 0.63
N GLY A 488 19.83 29.01 -0.21
CA GLY A 488 20.04 29.19 -1.65
C GLY A 488 18.80 29.66 -2.42
N SER A 489 17.59 29.45 -1.88
CA SER A 489 16.34 29.77 -2.58
C SER A 489 15.90 31.22 -2.40
N ARG A 490 16.48 31.97 -1.45
CA ARG A 490 16.11 33.35 -1.10
C ARG A 490 17.17 34.36 -1.59
N PRO A 491 16.78 35.49 -2.20
CA PRO A 491 17.70 36.49 -2.75
C PRO A 491 18.46 37.27 -1.67
N ASN A 492 17.95 37.30 -0.44
CA ASN A 492 18.65 37.82 0.73
C ASN A 492 18.86 36.66 1.72
N PRO A 493 20.11 36.27 2.01
CA PRO A 493 20.37 35.26 3.03
C PRO A 493 19.88 35.76 4.38
N VAL A 494 18.98 35.01 5.02
CA VAL A 494 18.63 35.29 6.41
C VAL A 494 19.84 34.95 7.29
N SER A 495 20.40 36.02 7.88
CA SER A 495 21.38 36.10 8.99
C SER A 495 22.73 35.38 8.83
N THR A 496 23.51 35.72 7.81
CA THR A 496 24.99 35.69 7.95
C THR A 496 25.59 37.07 8.22
N GLU A 497 24.82 38.18 8.14
CA GLU A 497 25.32 39.55 8.41
C GLU A 497 25.55 39.86 9.89
N TRP A 498 25.40 38.88 10.79
CA TRP A 498 25.78 39.09 12.18
C TRP A 498 27.29 38.98 12.21
N SER A 499 27.96 40.07 12.57
CA SER A 499 29.34 40.06 12.99
C SER A 499 29.41 40.46 14.45
N LEU A 500 30.54 40.18 15.07
CA LEU A 500 30.79 40.61 16.43
C LEU A 500 30.86 42.15 16.43
N ASP A 501 30.43 42.80 17.50
CA ASP A 501 30.54 44.27 17.56
C ASP A 501 32.02 44.70 17.39
N PRO A 502 32.35 45.74 16.58
CA PRO A 502 33.73 46.14 16.33
C PRO A 502 34.57 46.42 17.57
N SER A 503 33.98 46.95 18.65
CA SER A 503 34.70 47.18 19.91
C SER A 503 35.03 45.87 20.63
N THR A 504 34.13 44.89 20.53
CA THR A 504 34.35 43.54 21.05
C THR A 504 35.37 42.78 20.20
N PHE A 505 35.35 42.98 18.87
CA PHE A 505 36.32 42.36 17.97
C PHE A 505 37.71 42.91 18.24
N GLN A 506 37.83 44.22 18.44
CA GLN A 506 39.09 44.85 18.82
C GLN A 506 39.62 44.28 20.15
N TRP A 507 38.76 44.12 21.15
CA TRP A 507 39.13 43.49 22.42
C TRP A 507 39.62 42.03 22.23
N LEU A 508 38.97 41.24 21.37
CA LEU A 508 39.43 39.88 21.04
C LEU A 508 40.76 39.89 20.29
N SER A 509 40.93 40.82 19.35
CA SER A 509 42.18 40.98 18.60
C SER A 509 43.35 41.38 19.52
N ASP A 510 43.10 42.22 20.53
CA ASP A 510 44.11 42.57 21.53
C ASP A 510 44.45 41.39 22.46
N LEU A 511 43.50 40.48 22.70
CA LEU A 511 43.68 39.31 23.57
C LEU A 511 44.39 38.14 22.89
N ALA A 512 44.04 37.86 21.63
CA ALA A 512 44.39 36.61 20.94
C ALA A 512 44.71 36.79 19.45
N GLY A 513 44.67 38.03 18.95
CA GLY A 513 45.11 38.37 17.60
C GLY A 513 46.63 38.59 17.50
N PRO A 514 47.14 39.05 16.34
CA PRO A 514 46.37 39.38 15.14
C PRO A 514 45.90 38.13 14.39
N PHE A 515 44.65 38.15 13.93
CA PHE A 515 44.06 37.11 13.11
C PHE A 515 44.40 37.35 11.62
N GLN A 516 44.62 36.28 10.86
CA GLN A 516 45.04 36.38 9.46
C GLN A 516 43.87 36.36 8.47
N VAL A 517 42.75 35.74 8.84
CA VAL A 517 41.57 35.62 7.97
C VAL A 517 40.29 35.55 8.78
N ASP A 518 39.23 36.15 8.24
CA ASP A 518 37.87 36.12 8.76
C ASP A 518 37.08 35.01 8.03
N LEU A 519 36.87 33.90 8.72
CA LEU A 519 36.13 32.77 8.18
C LEU A 519 34.63 32.95 8.46
N PHE A 520 33.82 32.65 7.44
CA PHE A 520 32.35 32.77 7.47
C PHE A 520 31.82 34.22 7.39
N ALA A 521 32.62 35.16 6.90
CA ALA A 521 32.24 36.55 6.68
C ALA A 521 31.98 36.90 5.20
N THR A 522 31.17 37.91 4.96
CA THR A 522 31.02 38.62 3.69
C THR A 522 31.80 39.93 3.73
N ARG A 523 31.89 40.62 2.59
CA ARG A 523 32.53 41.94 2.50
C ARG A 523 31.94 42.97 3.45
N ASP A 524 30.64 42.87 3.72
CA ASP A 524 29.91 43.86 4.51
C ASP A 524 30.07 43.66 6.02
N ASN A 525 30.47 42.46 6.46
CA ASN A 525 30.58 42.12 7.87
C ASN A 525 31.97 41.59 8.29
N SER A 526 32.93 41.49 7.36
CA SER A 526 34.30 41.08 7.65
C SER A 526 35.00 42.10 8.54
N HIS A 527 35.67 41.63 9.59
CA HIS A 527 36.54 42.46 10.42
C HIS A 527 37.99 42.52 9.92
N LEU A 528 38.37 41.61 9.00
CA LEU A 528 39.71 41.51 8.45
C LEU A 528 39.70 41.72 6.93
N PRO A 529 40.79 42.28 6.36
CA PRO A 529 40.90 42.45 4.91
C PRO A 529 40.83 41.14 4.11
N ALA A 530 41.31 40.04 4.71
CA ALA A 530 41.21 38.70 4.15
C ALA A 530 40.00 37.99 4.79
N PHE A 531 39.02 37.61 3.98
CA PHE A 531 37.82 36.91 4.44
C PHE A 531 37.39 35.81 3.47
N VAL A 532 36.70 34.79 3.99
CA VAL A 532 36.16 33.66 3.20
C VAL A 532 34.65 33.73 3.20
N SER A 533 34.10 34.00 2.02
CA SER A 533 32.67 34.23 1.83
C SER A 533 31.91 32.94 1.55
N PRO A 534 30.69 32.77 2.08
CA PRO A 534 29.80 31.69 1.68
C PRO A 534 29.28 31.85 0.23
N PHE A 535 29.46 33.03 -0.37
CA PHE A 535 29.06 33.35 -1.74
C PHE A 535 30.26 33.80 -2.58
N PRO A 536 30.23 33.66 -3.92
CA PRO A 536 31.25 34.25 -4.79
C PRO A 536 31.38 35.76 -4.58
N ASP A 537 32.50 36.22 -4.04
CA ASP A 537 32.85 37.64 -3.92
C ASP A 537 34.27 37.84 -4.49
N PRO A 538 34.48 38.79 -5.43
CA PRO A 538 35.79 39.01 -6.06
C PRO A 538 36.89 39.52 -5.10
N LEU A 539 36.53 39.96 -3.89
CA LEU A 539 37.44 40.38 -2.83
C LEU A 539 37.62 39.31 -1.74
N ALA A 540 36.81 38.25 -1.75
CA ALA A 540 37.00 37.14 -0.83
C ALA A 540 38.23 36.33 -1.25
N VAL A 541 38.95 35.80 -0.26
CA VAL A 541 40.12 34.94 -0.48
C VAL A 541 39.70 33.66 -1.18
N GLU A 542 38.57 33.08 -0.75
CA GLU A 542 37.99 31.87 -1.30
C GLU A 542 36.49 31.82 -1.01
N ILE A 543 35.83 30.84 -1.61
CA ILE A 543 34.43 30.51 -1.33
C ILE A 543 34.39 29.31 -0.39
N ASN A 544 33.51 29.35 0.61
CA ASN A 544 33.22 28.27 1.54
C ASN A 544 34.40 27.90 2.48
N ALA A 545 34.33 28.41 3.71
CA ALA A 545 35.32 28.14 4.76
C ALA A 545 35.45 26.65 5.12
N LEU A 546 34.40 25.83 4.96
CA LEU A 546 34.43 24.40 5.32
C LEU A 546 35.16 23.53 4.29
N SER A 547 35.36 24.01 3.06
CA SER A 547 36.16 23.29 2.05
C SER A 547 37.65 23.54 2.16
N LEU A 548 38.07 24.54 2.93
CA LEU A 548 39.47 24.94 3.01
C LEU A 548 40.24 24.11 4.05
N HIS A 549 41.54 23.97 3.80
CA HIS A 549 42.51 23.52 4.79
C HIS A 549 42.87 24.72 5.67
N TRP A 550 42.38 24.71 6.90
CA TRP A 550 42.56 25.81 7.85
C TRP A 550 44.02 25.99 8.27
N ASP A 551 44.80 24.93 8.19
CA ASP A 551 46.26 24.90 8.43
C ASP A 551 47.06 25.79 7.47
N ALA A 552 46.44 26.38 6.45
CA ALA A 552 47.05 27.40 5.61
C ALA A 552 47.28 28.74 6.35
N TRP A 553 46.66 28.93 7.50
CA TRP A 553 46.82 30.08 8.38
C TRP A 553 47.24 29.63 9.77
N ASP A 554 48.07 30.44 10.42
CA ASP A 554 48.53 30.23 11.80
C ASP A 554 47.50 30.75 12.82
N SER A 555 46.68 31.74 12.43
CA SER A 555 45.70 32.38 13.32
C SER A 555 44.40 32.75 12.61
N LEU A 556 43.27 32.24 13.12
CA LEU A 556 41.94 32.33 12.51
C LEU A 556 40.95 33.08 13.38
N TYR A 557 40.10 33.89 12.75
CA TYR A 557 38.88 34.40 13.37
C TYR A 557 37.66 33.71 12.74
N LEU A 558 36.77 33.19 13.58
CA LEU A 558 35.60 32.41 13.17
C LEU A 558 34.33 33.02 13.75
N PHE A 559 33.43 33.50 12.90
CA PHE A 559 32.07 33.88 13.32
C PHE A 559 31.00 33.14 12.50
N PRO A 560 30.93 31.79 12.62
CA PRO A 560 30.03 31.00 11.79
C PRO A 560 28.56 31.20 12.16
N PRO A 561 27.63 31.08 11.21
CA PRO A 561 26.22 30.93 11.50
C PRO A 561 25.98 29.78 12.48
N VAL A 562 25.06 29.96 13.44
CA VAL A 562 24.76 28.99 14.51
C VAL A 562 24.51 27.57 13.96
N ALA A 563 23.90 27.46 12.78
CA ALA A 563 23.63 26.19 12.11
C ALA A 563 24.89 25.40 11.69
N LEU A 564 26.03 26.08 11.49
CA LEU A 564 27.29 25.47 11.06
C LEU A 564 28.20 25.08 12.24
N LEU A 565 27.84 25.41 13.49
CA LEU A 565 28.65 25.12 14.68
C LEU A 565 28.99 23.62 14.80
N ASN A 566 28.05 22.72 14.46
CA ASN A 566 28.29 21.28 14.51
C ASN A 566 29.35 20.79 13.52
N GLN A 567 29.64 21.56 12.46
CA GLN A 567 30.68 21.25 11.47
C GLN A 567 31.99 21.99 11.77
N VAL A 568 31.90 23.20 12.36
CA VAL A 568 33.05 24.05 12.71
C VAL A 568 33.77 23.53 13.95
N VAL A 569 33.06 23.21 15.02
CA VAL A 569 33.66 22.82 16.30
C VAL A 569 34.58 21.59 16.16
N PRO A 570 34.21 20.50 15.46
CA PRO A 570 35.12 19.37 15.28
C PRO A 570 36.40 19.72 14.51
N ARG A 571 36.33 20.64 13.53
CA ARG A 571 37.51 21.09 12.77
C ARG A 571 38.41 21.98 13.61
N LEU A 572 37.83 22.86 14.44
CA LEU A 572 38.59 23.71 15.36
C LEU A 572 39.37 22.86 16.37
N CYS A 573 38.79 21.76 16.88
CA CYS A 573 39.49 20.83 17.77
C CYS A 573 40.71 20.13 17.13
N LEU A 574 40.80 20.11 15.80
CA LEU A 574 41.89 19.50 15.05
C LEU A 574 42.88 20.53 14.49
N PHE A 575 42.59 21.82 14.63
CA PHE A 575 43.40 22.90 14.09
C PHE A 575 44.66 23.09 14.97
N PRO A 576 45.87 23.04 14.40
CA PRO A 576 47.13 23.12 15.16
C PRO A 576 47.52 24.55 15.55
N GLY A 577 46.90 25.57 14.96
CA GLY A 577 47.15 26.99 15.24
C GLY A 577 46.26 27.56 16.35
N SER A 578 46.30 28.89 16.52
CA SER A 578 45.41 29.60 17.45
C SER A 578 44.12 30.03 16.75
N GLY A 579 42.96 29.62 17.27
CA GLY A 579 41.65 30.06 16.78
C GLY A 579 40.79 30.54 17.94
N VAL A 580 39.95 31.56 17.69
CA VAL A 580 39.00 32.14 18.66
C VAL A 580 37.58 32.03 18.14
#